data_AF-A0A3D3G784-F1
#
_entry.id   AF-A0A3D3G784-F1
#
_cell.length_a   1.000
_cell.length_b   1.000
_cell.length_c   1.000
_cell.angle_alpha   90.00
_cell.angle_beta   90.00
_cell.angle_gamma   90.00
#
_symmetry.space_group_name_H-M   'P 1'
#
loop_
_entity.id
_entity.type
_entity.pdbx_description
1 polymer ?
#
loop_
_entity_poly.entity_id
_entity_poly.type
_entity_poly.pdbx_seq_one_letter_code
_entity_poly.pdbx_strand_id
1 'polypeptide(L)' 'MKKVNTSTKNMGQFAGKWVAIDPKKDRIVAVGVTLKDISPLVSGKVGEEAKIKAFSFKVPRKDEGPYILVF' A
#
# COMPACT_ATOMS: atom_id res chain seq x y z
N MET A 1 0.45 11.22 -4.91
CA MET A 1 -0.33 10.23 -4.12
C MET A 1 -1.81 10.58 -4.14
N LYS A 2 -2.71 9.59 -4.05
CA LYS A 2 -4.16 9.80 -3.85
C LYS A 2 -4.60 9.09 -2.57
N LYS A 3 -5.19 9.82 -1.62
CA LYS A 3 -5.87 9.21 -0.46
C LYS A 3 -7.15 8.53 -0.93
N VAL A 4 -7.39 7.32 -0.46
CA VAL A 4 -8.58 6.54 -0.78
C VAL A 4 -9.13 5.93 0.51
N ASN A 5 -10.35 5.43 0.47
CA ASN A 5 -10.93 4.73 1.60
C ASN A 5 -11.80 3.57 1.09
N THR A 6 -11.17 2.48 0.65
CA THR A 6 -11.86 1.33 0.06
C THR A 6 -11.38 0.01 0.63
N SER A 7 -12.21 -1.04 0.53
CA SER A 7 -11.83 -2.38 0.96
C SER A 7 -10.70 -2.94 0.09
N THR A 8 -9.83 -3.75 0.71
CA THR A 8 -8.80 -4.55 0.03
C THR A 8 -9.37 -5.51 -1.02
N LYS A 9 -10.65 -5.89 -0.93
CA LYS A 9 -11.36 -6.65 -1.98
C LYS A 9 -11.36 -5.93 -3.33
N ASN A 10 -11.31 -4.61 -3.33
CA ASN A 10 -11.27 -3.78 -4.54
C ASN A 10 -9.84 -3.47 -5.00
N MET A 11 -8.82 -4.16 -4.48
CA MET A 11 -7.41 -3.87 -4.77
C MET A 11 -7.04 -4.07 -6.25
N GLY A 12 -7.74 -4.97 -6.96
CA GLY A 12 -7.50 -5.24 -8.38
C GLY A 12 -7.60 -4.00 -9.29
N GLN A 13 -8.39 -2.99 -8.90
CA GLN A 13 -8.49 -1.72 -9.65
C GLN A 13 -7.21 -0.87 -9.60
N PHE A 14 -6.29 -1.20 -8.68
CA PHE A 14 -5.02 -0.52 -8.49
C PHE A 14 -3.83 -1.32 -9.03
N ALA A 15 -4.08 -2.29 -9.92
CA ALA A 15 -3.04 -3.04 -10.61
C ALA A 15 -1.91 -2.14 -11.15
N GLY A 16 -0.67 -2.51 -10.86
CA GLY A 16 0.54 -1.76 -11.21
C GLY A 16 0.86 -0.55 -10.33
N LYS A 17 0.03 -0.24 -9.32
CA LYS A 17 0.23 0.89 -8.39
C LYS A 17 0.68 0.40 -7.00
N TRP A 18 1.30 1.30 -6.25
CA TRP A 18 1.61 1.10 -4.84
C TRP A 18 0.39 1.42 -3.99
N VAL A 19 0.07 0.55 -3.03
CA VAL A 19 -1.05 0.74 -2.10
C VAL A 19 -0.53 0.79 -0.66
N ALA A 20 -1.17 1.61 0.17
CA ALA A 20 -1.02 1.60 1.62
C ALA A 20 -2.30 1.03 2.25
N ILE A 21 -2.16 0.03 3.12
CA ILE A 21 -3.27 -0.72 3.72
C ILE A 21 -3.24 -0.58 5.23
N ASP A 22 -4.34 -0.13 5.83
CA ASP A 22 -4.55 -0.23 7.28
C ASP A 22 -4.93 -1.67 7.66
N PRO A 23 -4.04 -2.42 8.34
CA PRO A 23 -4.25 -3.83 8.66
C PRO A 23 -5.28 -4.03 9.76
N LYS A 24 -5.60 -3.00 10.57
CA LYS A 24 -6.63 -3.11 11.60
C LYS A 24 -8.03 -3.01 11.01
N LYS A 25 -8.17 -2.24 9.92
CA LYS A 25 -9.44 -1.97 9.28
C LYS A 25 -9.67 -2.77 7.99
N ASP A 26 -8.62 -3.42 7.48
CA ASP A 26 -8.62 -4.10 6.18
C ASP A 26 -9.05 -3.17 5.03
N ARG A 27 -8.43 -1.98 4.98
CA ARG A 27 -8.76 -0.94 4.00
C ARG A 27 -7.52 -0.35 3.36
N ILE A 28 -7.63 -0.07 2.08
CA ILE A 28 -6.67 0.72 1.31
C ILE A 28 -6.92 2.20 1.67
N VAL A 29 -5.89 2.86 2.18
CA VAL A 29 -5.94 4.25 2.66
C VAL A 29 -5.25 5.23 1.71
N ALA A 30 -4.32 4.75 0.88
CA ALA A 30 -3.69 5.56 -0.16
C ALA A 30 -3.18 4.71 -1.32
N VAL A 31 -3.02 5.37 -2.47
CA VAL A 31 -2.45 4.80 -3.69
C VAL A 31 -1.43 5.77 -4.27
N GLY A 32 -0.32 5.24 -4.76
CA GLY A 32 0.77 5.98 -5.40
C GLY A 32 1.27 5.28 -6.65
N VAL A 33 1.97 6.03 -7.51
CA VAL A 33 2.68 5.43 -8.65
C VAL A 33 3.99 4.80 -8.16
N THR A 34 4.60 5.39 -7.13
CA THR A 34 5.84 4.94 -6.51
C THR A 34 5.65 4.66 -5.02
N LEU A 35 6.56 3.88 -4.41
CA LEU A 35 6.61 3.71 -2.95
C LEU A 35 6.83 5.06 -2.25
N LYS A 36 7.65 5.96 -2.84
CA LYS A 36 7.91 7.30 -2.30
C LYS A 36 6.63 8.15 -2.19
N ASP A 37 5.66 7.94 -3.08
CA ASP A 37 4.39 8.65 -3.01
C ASP A 37 3.58 8.29 -1.76
N ILE A 38 3.69 7.04 -1.29
CA ILE A 38 2.95 6.54 -0.12
C ILE A 38 3.81 6.47 1.13
N SER A 39 5.12 6.68 1.03
CA SER A 39 6.08 6.55 2.14
C SER A 39 5.67 7.30 3.41
N PRO A 40 5.10 8.53 3.35
CA PRO A 40 4.70 9.23 4.58
C PRO A 40 3.65 8.49 5.42
N LEU A 41 2.95 7.51 4.84
CA LEU A 41 1.93 6.71 5.51
C LEU A 41 2.44 5.35 5.99
N VAL A 42 3.60 4.90 5.52
CA VAL A 42 4.11 3.53 5.72
C VAL A 42 5.48 3.48 6.40
N SER A 43 6.31 4.52 6.27
CA SER A 43 7.63 4.59 6.92
C SER A 43 7.64 5.51 8.13
N GLY A 44 6.52 6.19 8.43
CA GLY A 44 6.44 7.18 9.50
C GLY A 44 7.46 8.30 9.34
N LYS A 45 7.57 9.14 10.36
CA LYS A 45 8.71 10.06 10.51
C LYS A 45 9.66 9.49 11.55
N VAL A 46 10.93 9.86 11.50
CA VAL A 46 11.93 9.52 12.53
C VAL A 46 11.40 9.98 13.89
N GLY A 47 11.30 9.07 14.85
CA GLY A 47 10.75 9.33 16.20
C GLY A 47 9.21 9.21 16.32
N GLU A 48 8.52 8.93 15.22
CA GLU A 48 7.08 8.59 15.21
C GLU A 48 6.84 7.18 14.65
N GLU A 49 7.84 6.30 14.65
CA GLU A 49 7.73 4.96 14.03
C GLU A 49 6.61 4.13 14.66
N ALA A 50 6.33 4.30 15.95
CA ALA A 50 5.24 3.62 16.65
C ALA A 50 3.83 3.98 16.14
N LYS A 51 3.67 5.10 15.42
CA LYS A 51 2.39 5.49 14.80
C LYS A 51 2.16 4.77 13.46
N ILE A 52 3.17 4.09 12.92
CA ILE A 52 3.08 3.39 11.64
C ILE A 52 2.21 2.16 11.81
N LYS A 53 1.12 2.09 11.03
CA LYS A 53 0.27 0.90 10.98
C LYS A 53 0.08 0.38 9.58
N ALA A 54 0.40 1.15 8.54
CA ALA A 54 0.01 0.77 7.18
C ALA A 54 1.05 -0.16 6.54
N PHE A 55 0.60 -1.30 6.01
CA PHE A 55 1.40 -2.13 5.13
C PHE A 55 1.45 -1.52 3.73
N SER A 56 2.53 -1.78 2.99
CA SER A 56 2.63 -1.36 1.60
C SER A 56 3.22 -2.42 0.70
N PHE A 57 2.67 -2.49 -0.51
CA PHE A 57 3.20 -3.29 -1.60
C PHE A 57 2.68 -2.77 -2.94
N LYS A 58 3.34 -3.18 -4.02
CA LYS A 58 2.88 -2.94 -5.38
C LYS A 58 1.85 -4.02 -5.74
N VAL A 59 0.71 -3.62 -6.27
CA VAL A 59 -0.29 -4.56 -6.77
C VAL A 59 0.21 -5.11 -8.12
N PRO A 60 0.32 -6.43 -8.30
CA PRO A 60 0.70 -7.00 -9.60
C PRO A 60 -0.23 -6.53 -10.70
N ARG A 61 0.31 -6.34 -11.91
CA ARG A 61 -0.52 -6.17 -13.11
C ARG A 61 -1.20 -7.51 -13.47
N LYS A 62 -2.21 -7.47 -14.33
CA LYS A 62 -2.96 -8.68 -14.72
C LYS A 62 -2.07 -9.77 -15.35
N ASP A 63 -1.00 -9.34 -16.00
CA ASP A 63 0.01 -10.14 -16.69
C ASP A 63 1.25 -10.43 -15.83
N GLU A 64 1.41 -9.74 -14.72
CA GLU A 64 2.46 -10.02 -13.74
C GLU A 64 1.89 -11.06 -12.76
N GLY A 65 2.43 -12.28 -12.79
CA GLY A 65 2.11 -13.31 -11.79
C GLY A 65 2.32 -12.81 -10.35
N PRO A 66 1.92 -13.58 -9.33
CA PRO A 66 2.06 -13.14 -7.94
C PRO A 66 3.52 -12.83 -7.61
N TYR A 67 3.77 -11.70 -6.92
CA TYR A 67 5.09 -11.41 -6.39
C TYR A 67 5.41 -12.41 -5.27
N ILE A 68 6.49 -13.17 -5.43
CA ILE A 68 7.01 -14.08 -4.41
C ILE A 68 8.09 -13.33 -3.63
N LEU A 69 7.90 -13.21 -2.32
CA LEU A 69 8.92 -12.69 -1.43
C LEU A 69 9.89 -13.83 -1.10
N VAL A 70 11.14 -13.70 -1.52
CA VAL A 70 12.22 -14.65 -1.23
C VAL A 70 13.12 -14.04 -0.15
N PHE A 71 13.46 -14.84 0.87
CA PHE A 71 14.27 -14.45 2.02
C PHE A 71 15.60 -15.20 2.03
#